data_AF-A0A505IEJ5-F1
#
_entry.id   AF-A0A505IEJ5-F1
#
_cell.length_a   1.000
_cell.length_b   1.000
_cell.length_c   1.000
_cell.angle_alpha   90.00
_cell.angle_beta   90.00
_cell.angle_gamma   90.00
#
_symmetry.space_group_name_H-M   'P 1'
#
loop_
_entity.id
_entity.type
_entity.pdbx_description
1 polymer ?
#
loop_
_entity_poly.entity_id
_entity_poly.type
_entity_poly.pdbx_seq_one_letter_code
_entity_poly.pdbx_strand_id
1 'polypeptide(L)'
;MRTRSSAPSEQPQSPPSTSDHQTTAASTSALPAQSTPQKTFILPSTAGADARFLTLPNPRTASPTRYFFDPKLGVYEFTVLSSPPTAPRSTLLVRNPYPTSSSTSQPPAHISKKAELLLATPIDILFFLIPILTANTKQNNLFQPLDDIIDSLDEELLPPHLRHVLYDETFRGTLHARAAAISDSVEAGDEKMFRFNETKLLQELVAKADRMVSVGLPPSLEERFVRQALATPLMAVKRDDVVATGENKENEGEDGKEEGEKTTADNEDAKEHLPEGLKAPDGR
;
A
#
# COMPACT_ATOMS: atom_id res chain seq x y z
N MET A 1 -9.14 22.63 56.92
CA MET A 1 -9.31 21.26 57.47
C MET A 1 -10.73 21.10 58.00
N ARG A 2 -11.45 20.05 57.56
CA ARG A 2 -12.54 19.40 58.30
C ARG A 2 -12.90 18.09 57.60
N THR A 3 -12.38 16.99 58.12
CA THR A 3 -12.67 15.62 57.67
C THR A 3 -13.99 15.14 58.28
N ARG A 4 -14.63 14.15 57.65
CA ARG A 4 -15.59 13.27 58.32
C ARG A 4 -15.33 11.82 57.88
N SER A 5 -15.00 11.00 58.87
CA SER A 5 -14.86 9.55 58.76
C SER A 5 -16.12 8.87 59.29
N SER A 6 -16.43 7.70 58.76
CA SER A 6 -16.94 6.57 59.55
C SER A 6 -16.80 5.26 58.75
N ALA A 7 -16.54 4.17 59.47
CA ALA A 7 -16.31 2.82 58.95
C ALA A 7 -17.19 1.82 59.78
N PRO A 8 -16.97 0.50 59.80
CA PRO A 8 -17.67 -0.42 58.90
C PRO A 8 -18.37 -1.60 59.60
N SER A 9 -18.90 -2.53 58.78
CA SER A 9 -19.16 -3.96 59.08
C SER A 9 -20.37 -4.35 59.93
N GLU A 10 -21.28 -5.14 59.35
CA GLU A 10 -21.50 -6.54 59.76
C GLU A 10 -22.36 -7.32 58.73
N GLN A 11 -22.21 -8.65 58.73
CA GLN A 11 -22.95 -9.59 57.88
C GLN A 11 -23.53 -10.70 58.76
N PRO A 12 -24.85 -10.96 58.73
CA PRO A 12 -25.40 -12.24 59.19
C PRO A 12 -26.15 -13.02 58.09
N GLN A 13 -26.45 -14.28 58.39
CA GLN A 13 -26.83 -15.33 57.44
C GLN A 13 -28.36 -15.51 57.25
N SER A 14 -28.72 -16.31 56.24
CA SER A 14 -30.06 -16.80 55.86
C SER A 14 -30.82 -17.61 56.92
N PRO A 15 -32.17 -17.73 56.82
CA PRO A 15 -32.80 -19.06 56.69
C PRO A 15 -34.00 -19.07 55.67
N PRO A 16 -35.03 -19.98 55.67
CA PRO A 16 -35.23 -20.93 54.55
C PRO A 16 -36.67 -21.01 53.92
N SER A 17 -36.83 -21.78 52.83
CA SER A 17 -38.04 -22.53 52.32
C SER A 17 -39.44 -21.83 52.26
N THR A 18 -40.33 -21.98 51.26
CA THR A 18 -40.54 -22.96 50.16
C THR A 18 -41.61 -22.44 49.16
N SER A 19 -41.80 -23.17 48.04
CA SER A 19 -42.98 -23.22 47.13
C SER A 19 -43.34 -22.01 46.22
N ASP A 20 -43.08 -22.23 44.93
CA ASP A 20 -43.98 -22.07 43.77
C ASP A 20 -44.69 -20.73 43.48
N HIS A 21 -44.19 -20.00 42.49
CA HIS A 21 -45.05 -19.52 41.39
C HIS A 21 -44.31 -19.45 40.04
N GLN A 22 -45.00 -19.93 39.00
CA GLN A 22 -44.50 -20.10 37.63
C GLN A 22 -44.81 -18.88 36.76
N THR A 23 -43.78 -18.15 36.27
CA THR A 23 -43.93 -17.32 35.06
C THR A 23 -42.61 -17.04 34.32
N THR A 24 -42.66 -17.12 32.98
CA THR A 24 -41.69 -16.59 31.99
C THR A 24 -40.21 -16.92 32.19
N ALA A 25 -39.78 -18.05 31.62
CA ALA A 25 -38.38 -18.30 31.32
C ALA A 25 -37.89 -17.34 30.21
N ALA A 26 -37.27 -16.24 30.60
CA ALA A 26 -36.43 -15.45 29.71
C ALA A 26 -35.13 -16.23 29.45
N SER A 27 -35.15 -17.11 28.43
CA SER A 27 -33.96 -17.83 27.98
C SER A 27 -33.01 -16.87 27.27
N THR A 28 -32.31 -16.03 28.03
CA THR A 28 -31.09 -15.37 27.60
C THR A 28 -30.00 -16.42 27.44
N SER A 29 -30.08 -17.17 26.35
CA SER A 29 -28.95 -17.95 25.84
C SER A 29 -27.85 -16.96 25.49
N ALA A 30 -26.97 -16.72 26.46
CA ALA A 30 -25.81 -15.88 26.27
C ALA A 30 -24.96 -16.51 25.16
N LEU A 31 -24.88 -15.81 24.02
CA LEU A 31 -24.02 -16.20 22.91
C LEU A 31 -22.62 -16.50 23.47
N PRO A 32 -22.06 -17.70 23.24
CA PRO A 32 -20.77 -18.06 23.78
C PRO A 32 -19.74 -17.03 23.31
N ALA A 33 -18.97 -16.48 24.25
CA ALA A 33 -18.04 -15.41 23.97
C ALA A 33 -16.96 -15.89 22.98
N GLN A 34 -17.11 -15.55 21.71
CA GLN A 34 -16.13 -15.84 20.66
C GLN A 34 -14.87 -15.02 20.93
N SER A 35 -13.90 -15.65 21.61
CA SER A 35 -12.65 -15.05 22.04
C SER A 35 -11.59 -14.96 20.93
N THR A 36 -11.78 -15.69 19.83
CA THR A 36 -10.87 -15.68 18.67
C THR A 36 -11.50 -14.90 17.50
N PRO A 37 -10.85 -13.83 17.00
CA PRO A 37 -11.33 -13.09 15.85
C PRO A 37 -11.18 -13.92 14.58
N GLN A 38 -12.29 -14.27 13.95
CA GLN A 38 -12.30 -14.99 12.68
C GLN A 38 -12.05 -14.03 11.51
N LYS A 39 -11.25 -14.47 10.53
CA LYS A 39 -10.98 -13.76 9.28
C LYS A 39 -11.40 -14.63 8.11
N THR A 40 -12.06 -14.03 7.12
CA THR A 40 -12.47 -14.72 5.90
C THR A 40 -11.44 -14.45 4.81
N PHE A 41 -10.96 -15.49 4.15
CA PHE A 41 -9.97 -15.41 3.08
C PHE A 41 -10.52 -15.96 1.77
N ILE A 42 -10.17 -15.34 0.65
CA ILE A 42 -10.21 -15.98 -0.67
C ILE A 42 -8.77 -16.34 -1.03
N LEU A 43 -8.51 -17.63 -1.22
CA LEU A 43 -7.21 -18.18 -1.61
C LEU A 43 -7.27 -18.73 -3.04
N PRO A 44 -6.13 -18.89 -3.74
CA PRO A 44 -6.09 -19.55 -5.04
C PRO A 44 -6.64 -20.98 -4.94
N SER A 45 -7.56 -21.34 -5.83
CA SER A 45 -8.19 -22.68 -5.86
C SER A 45 -7.21 -23.80 -6.23
N THR A 46 -6.10 -23.45 -6.88
CA THR A 46 -5.02 -24.35 -7.31
C THR A 46 -3.90 -24.49 -6.27
N ALA A 47 -4.06 -23.94 -5.07
CA ALA A 47 -3.04 -23.96 -4.04
C ALA A 47 -2.67 -25.40 -3.59
N GLY A 48 -1.38 -25.69 -3.49
CA GLY A 48 -0.83 -26.97 -3.08
C GLY A 48 -0.85 -27.21 -1.57
N ALA A 49 -0.58 -28.46 -1.18
CA ALA A 49 -0.48 -28.85 0.23
C ALA A 49 0.67 -28.15 0.98
N ASP A 50 1.65 -27.62 0.26
CA ASP A 50 2.82 -26.92 0.78
C ASP A 50 2.60 -25.42 0.97
N ALA A 51 1.44 -24.87 0.59
CA ALA A 51 1.15 -23.46 0.74
C ALA A 51 1.03 -23.02 2.21
N ARG A 52 1.63 -21.88 2.57
CA ARG A 52 1.73 -21.37 3.96
C ARG A 52 1.35 -19.90 4.06
N PHE A 53 0.84 -19.52 5.23
CA PHE A 53 0.74 -18.11 5.63
C PHE A 53 2.07 -17.68 6.26
N LEU A 54 2.71 -16.68 5.67
CA LEU A 54 4.00 -16.16 6.09
C LEU A 54 3.88 -14.71 6.60
N THR A 55 4.92 -14.23 7.28
CA THR A 55 5.09 -12.79 7.57
C THR A 55 6.38 -12.33 6.90
N LEU A 56 6.28 -11.45 5.91
CA LEU A 56 7.41 -10.91 5.16
C LEU A 56 7.47 -9.37 5.35
N PRO A 57 8.63 -8.72 5.22
CA PRO A 57 8.71 -7.27 5.20
C PRO A 57 7.99 -6.74 3.95
N ASN A 58 7.18 -5.68 4.09
CA ASN A 58 6.52 -5.08 2.93
C ASN A 58 7.56 -4.41 2.02
N PRO A 59 7.62 -4.71 0.70
CA PRO A 59 8.62 -4.13 -0.21
C PRO A 59 8.69 -2.60 -0.28
N ARG A 60 7.61 -1.89 0.08
CA ARG A 60 7.56 -0.41 0.08
C ARG A 60 7.86 0.21 1.43
N THR A 61 7.50 -0.46 2.53
CA THR A 61 7.49 0.15 3.88
C THR A 61 8.32 -0.60 4.91
N ALA A 62 8.97 -1.72 4.53
CA ALA A 62 9.65 -2.69 5.39
C ALA A 62 8.80 -3.34 6.52
N SER A 63 7.63 -2.78 6.84
CA SER A 63 6.76 -3.22 7.92
C SER A 63 6.30 -4.69 7.77
N PRO A 64 6.42 -5.54 8.81
CA PRO A 64 6.00 -6.94 8.77
C PRO A 64 4.53 -7.10 8.38
N THR A 65 4.28 -7.76 7.25
CA THR A 65 2.95 -7.93 6.66
C THR A 65 2.69 -9.41 6.40
N ARG A 66 1.42 -9.84 6.47
CA ARG A 66 1.03 -11.23 6.18
C ARG A 66 0.92 -11.45 4.67
N TYR A 67 1.50 -12.55 4.20
CA TYR A 67 1.42 -13.02 2.82
C TYR A 67 0.98 -14.48 2.80
N PHE A 68 0.48 -14.94 1.66
CA PHE A 68 0.29 -16.36 1.35
C PHE A 68 1.34 -16.77 0.32
N PHE A 69 2.05 -17.85 0.59
CA PHE A 69 3.08 -18.39 -0.31
C PHE A 69 2.70 -19.81 -0.69
N ASP A 70 2.77 -20.09 -1.99
CA ASP A 70 2.74 -21.44 -2.55
C ASP A 70 3.99 -21.58 -3.41
N PRO A 71 4.86 -22.57 -3.17
CA PRO A 71 6.10 -22.72 -3.93
C PRO A 71 5.93 -22.81 -5.45
N LYS A 72 4.77 -23.29 -5.93
CA LYS A 72 4.47 -23.45 -7.37
C LYS A 72 3.77 -22.24 -7.98
N LEU A 73 3.01 -21.48 -7.19
CA LEU A 73 2.23 -20.33 -7.67
C LEU A 73 2.88 -18.97 -7.34
N GLY A 74 3.80 -18.94 -6.37
CA GLY A 74 4.50 -17.75 -5.89
C GLY A 74 3.87 -17.10 -4.66
N VAL A 75 4.13 -15.79 -4.50
CA VAL A 75 3.73 -15.00 -3.34
C VAL A 75 2.44 -14.23 -3.65
N TYR A 76 1.56 -14.16 -2.66
CA TYR A 76 0.29 -13.44 -2.71
C TYR A 76 0.19 -12.48 -1.52
N GLU A 77 -0.13 -11.22 -1.79
CA GLU A 77 -0.49 -10.25 -0.76
C GLU A 77 -2.00 -10.29 -0.46
N PHE A 78 -2.40 -9.80 0.72
CA PHE A 78 -3.81 -9.76 1.09
C PHE A 78 -4.43 -8.38 0.87
N THR A 79 -5.19 -8.24 -0.21
CA THR A 79 -6.06 -7.09 -0.44
C THR A 79 -7.29 -7.21 0.46
N VAL A 80 -7.53 -6.24 1.34
CA VAL A 80 -8.71 -6.21 2.23
C VAL A 80 -9.89 -5.61 1.49
N LEU A 81 -10.91 -6.42 1.23
CA LEU A 81 -12.23 -5.98 0.77
C LEU A 81 -13.11 -5.76 2.00
N SER A 82 -13.49 -4.51 2.25
CA SER A 82 -14.38 -4.13 3.34
C SER A 82 -15.59 -3.37 2.82
N SER A 83 -16.73 -3.55 3.49
CA SER A 83 -17.94 -2.80 3.16
C SER A 83 -17.80 -1.32 3.60
N PRO A 84 -18.41 -0.36 2.88
CA PRO A 84 -18.43 1.05 3.30
C PRO A 84 -18.96 1.21 4.74
N PRO A 85 -18.58 2.27 5.48
CA PRO A 85 -19.00 2.44 6.88
C PRO A 85 -20.52 2.46 7.11
N THR A 86 -21.30 2.80 6.09
CA THR A 86 -22.78 2.85 6.08
C THR A 86 -23.45 1.50 5.81
N ALA A 87 -22.70 0.48 5.37
CA ALA A 87 -23.21 -0.84 5.03
C ALA A 87 -23.10 -1.84 6.21
N PRO A 88 -23.78 -3.01 6.14
CA PRO A 88 -23.70 -4.03 7.18
C PRO A 88 -22.26 -4.46 7.50
N ARG A 89 -21.92 -4.52 8.79
CA ARG A 89 -20.53 -4.63 9.26
C ARG A 89 -20.13 -6.02 9.75
N SER A 90 -21.02 -7.01 9.71
CA SER A 90 -20.79 -8.36 10.25
C SER A 90 -21.09 -9.46 9.24
N THR A 91 -20.34 -10.56 9.33
CA THR A 91 -20.53 -11.75 8.48
C THR A 91 -21.00 -12.92 9.35
N LEU A 92 -22.13 -13.54 8.99
CA LEU A 92 -22.60 -14.78 9.57
C LEU A 92 -22.07 -15.97 8.74
N LEU A 93 -21.27 -16.82 9.36
CA LEU A 93 -20.72 -18.04 8.77
C LEU A 93 -21.48 -19.24 9.32
N VAL A 94 -22.30 -19.89 8.50
CA VAL A 94 -23.09 -21.08 8.88
C VAL A 94 -22.53 -22.30 8.16
N ARG A 95 -22.32 -23.41 8.88
CA ARG A 95 -22.00 -24.69 8.25
C ARG A 95 -23.23 -25.22 7.52
N ASN A 96 -23.13 -25.42 6.21
CA ASN A 96 -24.20 -26.05 5.42
C ASN A 96 -24.51 -27.47 5.98
N PRO A 97 -25.73 -27.77 6.43
CA PRO A 97 -26.10 -29.10 6.88
C PRO A 97 -26.23 -30.04 5.67
N TYR A 98 -25.21 -30.87 5.45
CA TYR A 98 -25.38 -32.05 4.59
C TYR A 98 -26.45 -32.97 5.22
N PRO A 99 -27.34 -33.59 4.43
CA PRO A 99 -28.54 -34.27 4.94
C PRO A 99 -28.28 -35.59 5.69
N THR A 100 -27.02 -35.94 6.00
CA THR A 100 -26.62 -37.22 6.59
C THR A 100 -26.55 -37.24 8.12
N SER A 101 -26.83 -36.13 8.81
CA SER A 101 -26.91 -36.09 10.29
C SER A 101 -28.33 -35.79 10.77
N SER A 102 -29.05 -36.81 11.23
CA SER A 102 -30.38 -36.74 11.83
C SER A 102 -30.38 -36.19 13.27
N SER A 103 -29.52 -35.20 13.56
CA SER A 103 -29.39 -34.56 14.87
C SER A 103 -30.12 -33.21 14.89
N THR A 104 -31.04 -33.03 15.83
CA THR A 104 -31.83 -31.80 16.06
C THR A 104 -31.01 -30.61 16.61
N SER A 105 -29.67 -30.66 16.51
CA SER A 105 -28.79 -29.56 16.89
C SER A 105 -28.76 -28.51 15.79
N GLN A 106 -28.94 -27.23 16.15
CA GLN A 106 -28.72 -26.12 15.23
C GLN A 106 -27.29 -26.19 14.65
N PRO A 107 -27.09 -25.95 13.34
CA PRO A 107 -25.77 -26.01 12.74
C PRO A 107 -24.86 -24.96 13.38
N PRO A 108 -23.57 -25.27 13.64
CA PRO A 108 -22.65 -24.32 14.26
C PRO A 108 -22.50 -23.09 13.36
N ALA A 109 -22.88 -21.94 13.91
CA ALA A 109 -22.84 -20.64 13.26
C ALA A 109 -21.89 -19.69 14.00
N HIS A 110 -21.16 -18.87 13.26
CA HIS A 110 -20.19 -17.91 13.79
C HIS A 110 -20.45 -16.51 13.24
N ILE A 111 -20.17 -15.48 14.04
CA ILE A 111 -20.41 -14.08 13.64
C ILE A 111 -19.10 -13.32 13.74
N SER A 112 -18.50 -13.01 12.59
CA SER A 112 -17.45 -11.99 12.56
C SER A 112 -18.08 -10.61 12.72
N LYS A 113 -17.60 -9.84 13.70
CA LYS A 113 -17.98 -8.42 13.91
C LYS A 113 -17.39 -7.47 12.84
N LYS A 114 -16.54 -7.99 11.96
CA LYS A 114 -15.92 -7.27 10.83
C LYS A 114 -16.21 -8.03 9.54
N ALA A 115 -17.02 -7.45 8.68
CA ALA A 115 -17.24 -7.87 7.30
C ALA A 115 -16.04 -7.49 6.42
N GLU A 116 -14.90 -8.06 6.75
CA GLU A 116 -13.62 -7.95 6.03
C GLU A 116 -13.34 -9.29 5.34
N LEU A 117 -13.06 -9.23 4.04
CA LEU A 117 -12.74 -10.37 3.19
C LEU A 117 -11.34 -10.14 2.61
N LEU A 118 -10.40 -11.00 2.95
CA LEU A 118 -9.00 -10.87 2.54
C LEU A 118 -8.76 -11.68 1.26
N LEU A 119 -8.59 -10.99 0.15
CA LEU A 119 -8.32 -11.60 -1.16
C LEU A 119 -6.80 -11.78 -1.33
N ALA A 120 -6.36 -13.01 -1.57
CA ALA A 120 -4.98 -13.30 -1.98
C ALA A 120 -4.76 -12.84 -3.43
N THR A 121 -4.12 -11.69 -3.61
CA THR A 121 -3.74 -11.14 -4.91
C THR A 121 -2.26 -11.43 -5.19
N PRO A 122 -1.89 -11.96 -6.39
CA PRO A 122 -0.50 -12.32 -6.67
C PRO A 122 0.39 -11.09 -6.69
N ILE A 123 1.54 -11.15 -6.01
CA ILE A 123 2.57 -10.12 -5.99
C ILE A 123 3.87 -10.70 -6.58
N ASP A 124 4.54 -9.92 -7.43
CA ASP A 124 5.79 -10.38 -8.02
C ASP A 124 6.91 -10.41 -6.97
N ILE A 125 7.58 -11.56 -6.81
CA ILE A 125 8.74 -11.72 -5.93
C ILE A 125 9.86 -10.73 -6.26
N LEU A 126 9.89 -10.21 -7.50
CA LEU A 126 10.77 -9.13 -7.91
C LEU A 126 10.82 -7.96 -6.91
N PHE A 127 9.68 -7.58 -6.33
CA PHE A 127 9.64 -6.46 -5.38
C PHE A 127 10.42 -6.75 -4.08
N PHE A 128 10.55 -8.01 -3.69
CA PHE A 128 11.39 -8.44 -2.56
C PHE A 128 12.86 -8.61 -2.97
N LEU A 129 13.14 -8.98 -4.23
CA LEU A 129 14.51 -9.07 -4.76
C LEU A 129 15.19 -7.71 -4.97
N ILE A 130 14.45 -6.64 -5.24
CA ILE A 130 15.02 -5.28 -5.42
C ILE A 130 15.88 -4.83 -4.22
N PRO A 131 15.38 -4.79 -2.97
CA PRO A 131 16.21 -4.37 -1.83
C PRO A 131 17.41 -5.31 -1.59
N ILE A 132 17.25 -6.62 -1.84
CA ILE A 132 18.31 -7.62 -1.72
C ILE A 132 19.45 -7.34 -2.72
N LEU A 133 19.13 -7.24 -4.01
CA LEU A 133 20.13 -7.06 -5.07
C LEU A 133 20.73 -5.64 -5.08
N THR A 134 20.04 -4.64 -4.54
CA THR A 134 20.56 -3.26 -4.45
C THR A 134 21.47 -3.03 -3.23
N ALA A 135 21.34 -3.80 -2.15
CA ALA A 135 22.14 -3.62 -0.92
C ALA A 135 23.65 -3.60 -1.18
N ASN A 136 24.18 -4.59 -1.91
CA ASN A 136 25.62 -4.77 -2.13
C ASN A 136 26.23 -3.88 -3.23
N THR A 137 25.40 -3.23 -4.05
CA THR A 137 25.86 -2.39 -5.18
C THR A 137 26.77 -1.23 -4.77
N LYS A 138 26.66 -0.78 -3.51
CA LYS A 138 27.48 0.30 -2.94
C LYS A 138 28.90 -0.14 -2.59
N GLN A 139 29.16 -1.44 -2.45
CA GLN A 139 30.46 -1.96 -2.02
C GLN A 139 31.19 -2.70 -3.14
N ASN A 140 30.49 -3.57 -3.90
CA ASN A 140 31.11 -4.33 -4.97
C ASN A 140 30.16 -4.45 -6.17
N ASN A 141 30.56 -3.92 -7.33
CA ASN A 141 29.84 -4.10 -8.60
C ASN A 141 30.29 -5.37 -9.35
N LEU A 142 30.53 -6.45 -8.60
CA LEU A 142 31.01 -7.74 -9.10
C LEU A 142 29.83 -8.66 -9.39
N PHE A 143 30.04 -9.64 -10.27
CA PHE A 143 29.10 -10.74 -10.46
C PHE A 143 29.21 -11.72 -9.29
N GLN A 144 28.10 -12.00 -8.61
CA GLN A 144 28.06 -12.92 -7.46
C GLN A 144 26.92 -13.95 -7.61
N PRO A 145 27.09 -15.19 -7.13
CA PRO A 145 25.99 -16.14 -6.99
C PRO A 145 24.83 -15.54 -6.18
N LEU A 146 23.59 -15.96 -6.49
CA LEU A 146 22.41 -15.44 -5.79
C LEU A 146 22.43 -15.79 -4.29
N ASP A 147 22.96 -16.95 -3.92
CA ASP A 147 23.02 -17.40 -2.53
C ASP A 147 24.08 -16.62 -1.74
N ASP A 148 25.26 -16.36 -2.31
CA ASP A 148 26.27 -15.47 -1.72
C ASP A 148 25.70 -14.07 -1.43
N ILE A 149 24.89 -13.52 -2.34
CA ILE A 149 24.21 -12.23 -2.12
C ILE A 149 23.25 -12.35 -0.94
N ILE A 150 22.43 -13.40 -0.87
CA ILE A 150 21.43 -13.60 0.20
C ILE A 150 22.11 -13.83 1.57
N ASP A 151 23.13 -14.69 1.64
CA ASP A 151 23.86 -15.02 2.87
C ASP A 151 24.76 -13.88 3.37
N SER A 152 25.06 -12.89 2.53
CA SER A 152 25.75 -11.65 2.94
C SER A 152 24.83 -10.61 3.63
N LEU A 153 23.52 -10.83 3.67
CA LEU A 153 22.56 -9.90 4.26
C LEU A 153 22.40 -10.06 5.78
N ASP A 154 22.21 -8.94 6.47
CA ASP A 154 21.80 -8.93 7.87
C ASP A 154 20.38 -9.49 8.08
N GLU A 155 20.12 -10.07 9.25
CA GLU A 155 18.81 -10.61 9.70
C GLU A 155 17.65 -9.60 9.62
N GLU A 156 17.92 -8.29 9.65
CA GLU A 156 16.89 -7.25 9.46
C GLU A 156 16.35 -7.22 8.01
N LEU A 157 17.24 -7.44 7.03
CA LEU A 157 16.89 -7.54 5.61
C LEU A 157 16.43 -8.95 5.22
N LEU A 158 16.88 -9.99 5.95
CA LEU A 158 16.55 -11.39 5.68
C LEU A 158 15.78 -12.09 6.83
N PRO A 159 14.53 -11.68 7.16
CA PRO A 159 13.75 -12.37 8.18
C PRO A 159 13.53 -13.87 7.88
N PRO A 160 13.36 -14.74 8.89
CA PRO A 160 13.31 -16.21 8.71
C PRO A 160 12.28 -16.73 7.69
N HIS A 161 11.10 -16.09 7.59
CA HIS A 161 10.11 -16.46 6.57
C HIS A 161 10.51 -16.03 5.15
N LEU A 162 11.26 -14.93 5.00
CA LEU A 162 11.80 -14.52 3.71
C LEU A 162 12.91 -15.47 3.30
N ARG A 163 13.82 -15.83 4.24
CA ARG A 163 14.82 -16.88 4.03
C ARG A 163 14.15 -18.19 3.56
N HIS A 164 13.07 -18.63 4.21
CA HIS A 164 12.32 -19.82 3.79
C HIS A 164 11.79 -19.76 2.35
N VAL A 165 11.33 -18.59 1.88
CA VAL A 165 10.85 -18.41 0.49
C VAL A 165 12.00 -18.41 -0.52
N LEU A 166 13.15 -17.80 -0.19
CA LEU A 166 14.27 -17.65 -1.11
C LEU A 166 15.09 -18.94 -1.30
N TYR A 167 15.12 -19.80 -0.28
CA TYR A 167 15.73 -21.14 -0.31
C TYR A 167 14.73 -22.28 -0.62
N ASP A 168 13.52 -21.98 -1.10
CA ASP A 168 12.62 -23.02 -1.58
C ASP A 168 13.07 -23.53 -2.97
N GLU A 169 13.50 -24.79 -3.03
CA GLU A 169 14.00 -25.46 -4.25
C GLU A 169 13.03 -25.42 -5.43
N THR A 170 11.72 -25.52 -5.18
CA THR A 170 10.72 -25.54 -6.25
C THR A 170 10.39 -24.14 -6.76
N PHE A 171 10.53 -23.12 -5.90
CA PHE A 171 10.39 -21.72 -6.27
C PHE A 171 11.68 -21.11 -6.87
N ARG A 172 12.83 -21.72 -6.60
CA ARG A 172 14.19 -21.32 -7.01
C ARG A 172 14.31 -20.90 -8.48
N GLY A 173 13.70 -21.65 -9.40
CA GLY A 173 13.69 -21.34 -10.83
C GLY A 173 13.01 -20.00 -11.16
N THR A 174 11.89 -19.71 -10.50
CA THR A 174 11.20 -18.41 -10.61
C THR A 174 12.06 -17.28 -10.04
N LEU A 175 12.75 -17.55 -8.93
CA LEU A 175 13.63 -16.57 -8.28
C LEU A 175 14.81 -16.16 -9.17
N HIS A 176 15.53 -17.13 -9.76
CA HIS A 176 16.61 -16.84 -10.72
C HIS A 176 16.11 -16.11 -11.96
N ALA A 177 14.94 -16.49 -12.51
CA ALA A 177 14.36 -15.81 -13.67
C ALA A 177 14.01 -14.35 -13.36
N ARG A 178 13.51 -14.06 -12.15
CA ARG A 178 13.22 -12.68 -11.70
C ARG A 178 14.48 -11.90 -11.35
N ALA A 179 15.50 -12.53 -10.76
CA ALA A 179 16.79 -11.89 -10.56
C ALA A 179 17.41 -11.47 -11.90
N ALA A 180 17.46 -12.38 -12.89
CA ALA A 180 17.98 -12.11 -14.23
C ALA A 180 17.26 -10.97 -14.97
N ALA A 181 15.96 -10.75 -14.68
CA ALA A 181 15.19 -9.67 -15.29
C ALA A 181 15.65 -8.26 -14.85
N ILE A 182 16.33 -8.12 -13.70
CA ILE A 182 16.78 -6.83 -13.14
C ILE A 182 18.29 -6.77 -12.87
N SER A 183 19.03 -7.72 -13.44
CA SER A 183 20.48 -7.82 -13.29
C SER A 183 21.13 -8.28 -14.59
N ASP A 184 22.42 -8.06 -14.71
CA ASP A 184 23.25 -8.78 -15.67
C ASP A 184 23.54 -10.16 -15.08
N SER A 185 23.22 -11.20 -15.85
CA SER A 185 23.45 -12.59 -15.49
C SER A 185 24.52 -13.20 -16.40
N VAL A 186 25.53 -13.84 -15.81
CA VAL A 186 26.57 -14.59 -16.52
C VAL A 186 26.62 -16.00 -15.96
N GLU A 187 26.83 -16.98 -16.83
CA GLU A 187 27.01 -18.39 -16.46
C GLU A 187 28.50 -18.66 -16.29
N ALA A 188 28.90 -19.10 -15.09
CA ALA A 188 30.29 -19.25 -14.68
C ALA A 188 30.50 -20.62 -14.05
N GLY A 189 30.84 -21.61 -14.87
CA GLY A 189 30.78 -23.02 -14.47
C GLY A 189 29.33 -23.47 -14.40
N ASP A 190 28.95 -24.11 -13.29
CA ASP A 190 27.60 -24.63 -13.06
C ASP A 190 26.63 -23.60 -12.43
N GLU A 191 27.13 -22.39 -12.09
CA GLU A 191 26.36 -21.36 -11.39
C GLU A 191 26.06 -20.12 -12.24
N LYS A 192 24.92 -19.48 -11.94
CA LYS A 192 24.53 -18.18 -12.50
C LYS A 192 24.88 -17.07 -11.53
N MET A 193 25.80 -16.23 -11.95
CA MET A 193 26.22 -15.04 -11.20
C MET A 193 25.44 -13.82 -11.68
N PHE A 194 25.04 -12.97 -10.75
CA PHE A 194 24.20 -11.80 -10.97
C PHE A 194 24.93 -10.52 -10.57
N ARG A 195 24.66 -9.43 -11.29
CA ARG A 195 25.10 -8.07 -10.96
C ARG A 195 23.95 -7.11 -11.24
N PHE A 196 23.44 -6.42 -10.21
CA PHE A 196 22.28 -5.53 -10.35
C PHE A 196 22.44 -4.51 -11.48
N ASN A 197 21.36 -4.26 -12.24
CA ASN A 197 21.36 -3.34 -13.38
C ASN A 197 20.11 -2.46 -13.33
N GLU A 198 20.30 -1.18 -13.00
CA GLU A 198 19.23 -0.19 -12.84
C GLU A 198 18.43 0.03 -14.14
N THR A 199 19.08 -0.01 -15.31
CA THR A 199 18.40 0.14 -16.60
C THR A 199 17.43 -1.01 -16.85
N LYS A 200 17.82 -2.25 -16.51
CA LYS A 200 16.93 -3.41 -16.59
C LYS A 200 15.78 -3.34 -15.58
N LEU A 201 16.05 -2.88 -14.36
CA LEU A 201 15.00 -2.61 -13.38
C LEU A 201 13.96 -1.62 -13.92
N LEU A 202 14.41 -0.50 -14.49
CA LEU A 202 13.51 0.50 -15.06
C LEU A 202 12.68 -0.10 -16.22
N GLN A 203 13.30 -0.88 -17.10
CA GLN A 203 12.62 -1.54 -18.22
C GLN A 203 11.53 -2.53 -17.73
N GLU A 204 11.81 -3.37 -16.74
CA GLU A 204 10.80 -4.30 -16.20
C GLU A 204 9.70 -3.55 -15.45
N LEU A 205 9.99 -2.45 -14.76
CA LEU A 205 8.97 -1.61 -14.11
C LEU A 205 8.05 -0.92 -15.13
N VAL A 206 8.59 -0.38 -16.23
CA VAL A 206 7.79 0.18 -17.33
C VAL A 206 6.94 -0.93 -17.98
N ALA A 207 7.53 -2.08 -18.28
CA ALA A 207 6.79 -3.23 -18.84
C ALA A 207 5.71 -3.78 -17.88
N LYS A 208 5.83 -3.59 -16.56
CA LYS A 208 4.74 -3.85 -15.60
C LYS A 208 3.64 -2.80 -15.69
N ALA A 209 4.00 -1.51 -15.77
CA ALA A 209 3.03 -0.42 -15.92
C ALA A 209 2.22 -0.56 -17.23
N ASP A 210 2.88 -0.84 -18.36
CA ASP A 210 2.22 -1.06 -19.66
C ASP A 210 1.24 -2.24 -19.62
N ARG A 211 1.63 -3.34 -18.96
CA ARG A 211 0.73 -4.50 -18.71
C ARG A 211 -0.48 -4.14 -17.84
N MET A 212 -0.33 -3.24 -16.86
CA MET A 212 -1.45 -2.78 -16.05
C MET A 212 -2.40 -1.88 -16.85
N VAL A 213 -1.86 -1.04 -17.75
CA VAL A 213 -2.67 -0.14 -18.59
C VAL A 213 -3.36 -0.90 -19.74
N SER A 214 -2.76 -1.97 -20.27
CA SER A 214 -3.32 -2.72 -21.41
C SER A 214 -4.66 -3.41 -21.13
N VAL A 215 -4.95 -3.72 -19.85
CA VAL A 215 -6.23 -4.28 -19.38
C VAL A 215 -7.21 -3.16 -18.96
N GLY A 216 -6.73 -1.91 -18.90
CA GLY A 216 -7.43 -0.76 -18.35
C GLY A 216 -7.11 -0.55 -16.87
N LEU A 217 -6.91 0.72 -16.47
CA LEU A 217 -6.77 1.08 -15.06
C LEU A 217 -8.10 0.88 -14.34
N PRO A 218 -8.12 0.32 -13.12
CA PRO A 218 -9.29 0.33 -12.26
C PRO A 218 -9.85 1.77 -12.11
N PRO A 219 -11.18 2.00 -12.18
CA PRO A 219 -11.76 3.34 -12.17
C PRO A 219 -11.35 4.20 -10.98
N SER A 220 -11.11 3.60 -9.81
CA SER A 220 -10.63 4.29 -8.61
C SER A 220 -9.16 4.75 -8.70
N LEU A 221 -8.33 4.08 -9.50
CA LEU A 221 -6.96 4.49 -9.79
C LEU A 221 -6.93 5.52 -10.93
N GLU A 222 -7.75 5.35 -11.98
CA GLU A 222 -7.90 6.34 -13.04
C GLU A 222 -8.39 7.69 -12.48
N GLU A 223 -9.43 7.69 -11.64
CA GLU A 223 -9.94 8.91 -11.01
C GLU A 223 -8.86 9.63 -10.18
N ARG A 224 -8.12 8.88 -9.35
CA ARG A 224 -7.13 9.43 -8.42
C ARG A 224 -5.82 9.87 -9.08
N PHE A 225 -5.33 9.14 -10.08
CA PHE A 225 -4.00 9.36 -10.66
C PHE A 225 -4.02 9.98 -12.06
N VAL A 226 -5.13 9.90 -12.77
CA VAL A 226 -5.30 10.50 -14.11
C VAL A 226 -6.23 11.70 -14.02
N ARG A 227 -7.50 11.50 -13.67
CA ARG A 227 -8.51 12.58 -13.74
C ARG A 227 -8.27 13.69 -12.72
N GLN A 228 -7.97 13.35 -11.46
CA GLN A 228 -7.63 14.35 -10.44
C GLN A 228 -6.34 15.11 -10.76
N ALA A 229 -5.38 14.48 -11.43
CA ALA A 229 -4.11 15.11 -11.83
C ALA A 229 -4.25 16.00 -13.08
N LEU A 230 -5.15 15.63 -14.00
CA LEU A 230 -5.49 16.37 -15.22
C LEU A 230 -6.65 17.37 -15.02
N ALA A 231 -7.30 17.37 -13.85
CA ALA A 231 -8.36 18.31 -13.53
C ALA A 231 -7.80 19.74 -13.57
N THR A 232 -8.33 20.57 -14.46
CA THR A 232 -7.91 21.96 -14.60
C THR A 232 -8.03 22.64 -13.23
N PRO A 233 -6.93 23.20 -12.66
CA PRO A 233 -7.03 23.90 -11.40
C PRO A 233 -8.03 25.03 -11.57
N LEU A 234 -9.04 25.09 -10.70
CA LEU A 234 -10.02 26.17 -10.70
C LEU A 234 -9.28 27.47 -10.43
N MET A 235 -8.96 28.20 -11.51
CA MET A 235 -8.34 29.51 -11.42
C MET A 235 -9.23 30.35 -10.53
N ALA A 236 -8.67 30.85 -9.43
CA ALA A 236 -9.39 31.71 -8.52
C ALA A 236 -9.94 32.89 -9.32
N VAL A 237 -11.27 32.91 -9.51
CA VAL A 237 -11.96 34.01 -10.18
C VAL A 237 -11.59 35.26 -9.39
N LYS A 238 -10.77 36.12 -10.00
CA LYS A 238 -10.54 37.46 -9.50
C LYS A 238 -11.93 38.07 -9.34
N ARG A 239 -12.30 38.41 -8.11
CA ARG A 239 -13.43 39.30 -7.89
C ARG A 239 -13.00 40.62 -8.49
N ASP A 240 -13.45 40.91 -9.70
CA ASP A 240 -13.42 42.28 -10.19
C ASP A 240 -14.32 43.09 -9.27
N ASP A 241 -13.73 44.12 -8.65
CA ASP A 241 -14.42 44.98 -7.70
C ASP A 241 -15.58 45.69 -8.40
N VAL A 242 -16.80 45.24 -8.13
CA VAL A 242 -18.01 45.99 -8.48
C VAL A 242 -18.08 47.19 -7.55
N VAL A 243 -17.46 48.30 -7.98
CA VAL A 243 -17.57 49.61 -7.35
C VAL A 243 -19.03 50.04 -7.32
N ALA A 244 -19.66 49.89 -6.17
CA ALA A 244 -20.95 50.51 -5.88
C ALA A 244 -20.70 51.92 -5.33
N THR A 245 -20.88 52.92 -6.18
CA THR A 245 -20.72 54.33 -5.84
C THR A 245 -21.69 54.74 -4.72
N GLY A 246 -21.16 55.34 -3.65
CA GLY A 246 -21.95 55.88 -2.54
C GLY A 246 -21.19 57.04 -1.88
N GLU A 247 -21.65 58.27 -2.11
CA GLU A 247 -21.00 59.49 -1.67
C GLU A 247 -21.20 59.77 -0.17
N ASN A 248 -20.16 60.26 0.53
CA ASN A 248 -20.23 61.51 1.32
C ASN A 248 -18.89 61.94 1.97
N LYS A 249 -18.34 63.04 1.43
CA LYS A 249 -17.84 64.28 2.09
C LYS A 249 -16.79 64.28 3.23
N GLU A 250 -15.77 65.12 2.96
CA GLU A 250 -15.05 66.05 3.88
C GLU A 250 -14.01 65.44 4.88
N ASN A 251 -12.82 66.03 5.12
CA ASN A 251 -12.25 67.32 4.68
C ASN A 251 -10.69 67.33 4.50
N GLU A 252 -10.14 68.53 4.23
CA GLU A 252 -8.87 68.89 3.56
C GLU A 252 -7.52 68.68 4.31
N GLY A 253 -6.40 68.79 3.55
CA GLY A 253 -5.02 68.91 4.05
C GLY A 253 -3.91 68.80 2.98
N GLU A 254 -3.53 69.96 2.41
CA GLU A 254 -2.29 70.38 1.69
C GLU A 254 -0.94 69.69 2.09
N ASP A 255 0.20 69.64 1.35
CA ASP A 255 0.75 70.06 0.02
C ASP A 255 2.08 69.24 -0.21
N GLY A 256 2.71 68.99 -1.37
CA GLY A 256 2.48 69.34 -2.79
C GLY A 256 3.71 69.07 -3.70
N LYS A 257 3.77 69.77 -4.86
CA LYS A 257 4.88 69.96 -5.84
C LYS A 257 5.53 68.80 -6.62
N GLU A 258 5.08 68.68 -7.89
CA GLU A 258 5.81 68.96 -9.15
C GLU A 258 7.20 68.38 -9.50
N GLU A 259 7.22 67.66 -10.63
CA GLU A 259 8.11 67.72 -11.82
C GLU A 259 9.66 67.74 -11.74
N GLY A 260 10.32 67.05 -12.68
CA GLY A 260 11.77 67.19 -12.91
C GLY A 260 12.43 66.13 -13.79
N GLU A 261 12.27 66.21 -15.12
CA GLU A 261 12.99 65.40 -16.11
C GLU A 261 14.41 65.95 -16.38
N LYS A 262 15.48 65.12 -16.28
CA LYS A 262 16.55 65.06 -17.32
C LYS A 262 17.63 63.99 -17.21
N THR A 263 18.10 63.62 -18.40
CA THR A 263 19.24 62.78 -18.82
C THR A 263 20.65 63.34 -18.52
N THR A 264 21.63 62.43 -18.36
CA THR A 264 22.96 62.39 -19.03
C THR A 264 23.58 60.99 -18.76
N ALA A 265 23.98 60.20 -19.77
CA ALA A 265 25.27 60.24 -20.51
C ALA A 265 26.44 59.65 -19.66
N ASP A 266 27.32 58.71 -20.07
CA ASP A 266 27.52 57.86 -21.27
C ASP A 266 28.16 56.49 -20.79
N ASN A 267 28.71 55.52 -21.55
CA ASN A 267 29.04 55.39 -22.97
C ASN A 267 29.21 53.90 -23.46
N GLU A 268 29.18 53.69 -24.79
CA GLU A 268 29.98 52.81 -25.71
C GLU A 268 30.78 51.55 -25.25
N ASP A 269 31.03 50.53 -26.10
CA ASP A 269 30.54 50.13 -27.45
C ASP A 269 30.94 48.65 -27.73
N ALA A 270 30.23 47.95 -28.63
CA ALA A 270 30.72 46.77 -29.38
C ALA A 270 29.77 46.42 -30.55
N LYS A 271 30.14 46.83 -31.77
CA LYS A 271 29.33 46.71 -33.00
C LYS A 271 29.34 45.36 -33.73
N GLU A 272 28.31 45.20 -34.55
CA GLU A 272 28.08 44.16 -35.56
C GLU A 272 29.07 44.21 -36.75
N HIS A 273 29.20 43.09 -37.50
CA HIS A 273 28.99 43.13 -38.96
C HIS A 273 28.80 41.73 -39.62
N LEU A 274 27.83 41.65 -40.53
CA LEU A 274 27.66 40.73 -41.67
C LEU A 274 27.78 41.59 -42.97
N PRO A 275 28.01 41.10 -44.22
CA PRO A 275 27.27 39.98 -44.83
C PRO A 275 27.94 39.18 -46.00
N GLU A 276 27.11 38.32 -46.64
CA GLU A 276 27.10 37.85 -48.06
C GLU A 276 28.14 36.85 -48.66
N GLY A 277 27.61 35.88 -49.45
CA GLY A 277 28.38 35.12 -50.46
C GLY A 277 27.89 33.68 -50.75
N LEU A 278 27.15 33.44 -51.85
CA LEU A 278 26.72 32.10 -52.31
C LEU A 278 27.79 31.34 -53.14
N LYS A 279 27.81 29.99 -53.06
CA LYS A 279 27.55 29.07 -54.21
C LYS A 279 27.63 27.57 -53.86
N ALA A 280 26.81 26.76 -54.54
CA ALA A 280 26.93 25.30 -54.62
C ALA A 280 27.86 24.88 -55.78
N PRO A 281 28.15 23.57 -55.93
CA PRO A 281 27.89 22.94 -57.23
C PRO A 281 27.29 21.52 -57.18
N ASP A 282 26.91 21.07 -58.36
CA ASP A 282 26.11 19.89 -58.72
C ASP A 282 26.68 18.51 -58.36
N GLY A 283 25.79 17.51 -58.38
CA GLY A 283 26.13 16.09 -58.35
C GLY A 283 26.42 15.49 -59.74
N ARG A 284 26.71 14.19 -59.74
CA ARG A 284 26.81 13.34 -60.94
C ARG A 284 26.50 11.89 -60.60
#